data_AF-A0A1W9NZP4-F1
#
_entry.id   AF-A0A1W9NZP4-F1
#
_cell.length_a   1.000
_cell.length_b   1.000
_cell.length_c   1.000
_cell.angle_alpha   90.00
_cell.angle_beta   90.00
_cell.angle_gamma   90.00
#
_symmetry.space_group_name_H-M   'P 1'
#
loop_
_entity.id
_entity.type
_entity.pdbx_description
1 polymer ?
#
loop_
_entity_poly.entity_id
_entity_poly.type
_entity_poly.pdbx_seq_one_letter_code
_entity_poly.pdbx_strand_id
1 'polypeptide(L)' 'MSILRQIVEEIESMLQERPEKEMTTAEIGQLVMQRLKKLDKVAYVRFASVYREFKDVVEFKEELERLLKEK' A
#
# COMPACT_ATOMS: atom_id res chain seq x y z
N MET A 1 -17.24 0.78 12.85
CA MET A 1 -16.68 1.10 11.52
C MET A 1 -15.77 -0.03 11.07
N SER A 2 -15.59 -0.25 9.76
CA SER A 2 -14.65 -1.26 9.26
C SER A 2 -13.20 -0.78 9.40
N ILE A 3 -12.26 -1.70 9.60
CA ILE A 3 -10.82 -1.41 9.71
C ILE A 3 -10.30 -0.68 8.47
N LEU A 4 -10.80 -1.04 7.29
CA LEU A 4 -10.46 -0.36 6.04
C LEU A 4 -10.86 1.12 6.04
N ARG A 5 -12.02 1.46 6.63
CA ARG A 5 -12.45 2.85 6.72
C ARG A 5 -11.52 3.66 7.64
N GLN A 6 -11.13 3.08 8.77
CA GLN A 6 -10.19 3.73 9.69
C GLN A 6 -8.84 4.01 9.01
N ILE A 7 -8.31 3.07 8.22
CA ILE A 7 -7.08 3.27 7.46
C ILE A 7 -7.20 4.43 6.47
N VAL A 8 -8.34 4.53 5.78
CA VAL A 8 -8.58 5.63 4.82
C VAL A 8 -8.67 6.97 5.56
N GLU A 9 -9.44 7.04 6.63
CA GLU A 9 -9.58 8.25 7.46
C GLU A 9 -8.23 8.73 8.02
N GLU A 10 -7.40 7.80 8.52
CA GLU A 10 -6.03 8.11 8.98
C GLU A 10 -5.15 8.67 7.86
N ILE A 11 -5.20 8.05 6.66
CA ILE A 11 -4.42 8.52 5.51
C ILE A 11 -4.91 9.90 5.10
N GLU A 12 -6.22 10.13 4.97
CA GLU A 12 -6.80 11.42 4.60
C GLU A 12 -6.43 12.53 5.59
N SER A 13 -6.53 12.27 6.91
CA SER A 13 -6.14 13.22 7.94
C SER A 13 -4.66 13.60 7.82
N MET A 14 -3.78 12.61 7.68
CA MET A 14 -2.34 12.85 7.52
C MET A 14 -2.03 13.69 6.27
N LEU A 15 -2.79 13.48 5.18
CA LEU A 15 -2.60 14.22 3.94
C LEU A 15 -3.12 15.66 4.03
N GLN A 16 -4.21 15.90 4.78
CA GLN A 16 -4.74 17.24 5.01
C GLN A 16 -3.80 18.11 5.86
N GLU A 17 -3.02 17.49 6.76
CA GLU A 17 -2.05 18.18 7.61
C GLU A 17 -0.73 18.50 6.89
N ARG A 18 -0.52 17.98 5.68
CA ARG A 18 0.71 18.26 4.92
C ARG A 18 0.76 19.72 4.44
N PRO A 19 1.94 20.35 4.46
CA PRO A 19 2.11 21.70 3.94
C PRO A 19 2.00 21.78 2.40
N GLU A 20 2.32 20.70 1.70
CA GLU A 20 2.21 20.62 0.24
C GLU A 20 0.75 20.44 -0.20
N LYS A 21 0.32 21.25 -1.19
CA LYS A 21 -1.05 21.20 -1.73
C LYS A 21 -1.24 20.19 -2.85
N GLU A 22 -0.16 19.68 -3.42
CA GLU A 22 -0.17 18.75 -4.54
C GLU A 22 0.55 17.47 -4.15
N MET A 23 0.04 16.36 -4.65
CA MET A 23 0.59 15.05 -4.40
C MET A 23 0.25 14.12 -5.56
N THR A 24 1.16 13.22 -5.85
CA THR A 24 0.96 12.21 -6.87
C THR A 24 0.03 11.10 -6.39
N THR A 25 -0.74 10.50 -7.29
CA THR A 25 -1.49 9.27 -7.00
C THR A 25 -0.56 8.15 -6.53
N ALA A 26 0.70 8.20 -6.95
CA ALA A 26 1.72 7.27 -6.53
C ALA A 26 1.93 7.32 -5.01
N GLU A 27 2.14 8.50 -4.43
CA GLU A 27 2.37 8.63 -2.99
C GLU A 27 1.19 8.10 -2.15
N ILE A 28 -0.04 8.36 -2.59
CA ILE A 28 -1.26 7.82 -1.94
C ILE A 28 -1.24 6.29 -1.96
N GLY A 29 -0.97 5.69 -3.13
CA GLY A 29 -0.91 4.24 -3.27
C GLY A 29 0.16 3.60 -2.38
N GLN A 30 1.32 4.25 -2.22
CA GLN A 30 2.36 3.79 -1.30
C GLN A 30 1.90 3.80 0.17
N LEU A 31 1.20 4.84 0.60
CA LEU A 31 0.66 4.94 1.97
C LEU A 31 -0.36 3.84 2.24
N VAL A 32 -1.28 3.61 1.30
CA VAL A 32 -2.26 2.53 1.37
C VAL A 32 -1.56 1.18 1.43
N MET A 33 -0.58 0.94 0.54
CA MET A 33 0.22 -0.29 0.53
C MET A 33 0.90 -0.55 1.87
N GLN A 34 1.50 0.46 2.49
CA GLN A 34 2.16 0.30 3.79
C GLN A 34 1.18 -0.09 4.90
N ARG A 35 -0.04 0.46 4.90
CA ARG A 35 -1.10 0.10 5.87
C ARG A 35 -1.60 -1.32 5.62
N LEU A 36 -1.87 -1.68 4.36
CA LEU A 36 -2.27 -3.03 3.99
C LEU A 36 -1.19 -4.06 4.33
N LYS A 37 0.09 -3.76 4.14
CA LYS A 37 1.20 -4.67 4.46
C LYS A 37 1.21 -5.11 5.93
N LYS A 38 0.81 -4.20 6.83
CA LYS A 38 0.68 -4.47 8.27
C LYS A 38 -0.64 -5.17 8.63
N LEU A 39 -1.71 -4.85 7.91
CA LEU A 39 -3.03 -5.40 8.18
C LEU A 39 -3.18 -6.83 7.67
N ASP A 40 -2.89 -7.05 6.39
CA ASP A 40 -3.12 -8.31 5.70
C ASP A 40 -2.16 -8.44 4.50
N LYS A 41 -1.27 -9.43 4.58
CA LYS A 41 -0.26 -9.70 3.55
C LYS A 41 -0.87 -10.07 2.19
N VAL A 42 -2.02 -10.73 2.15
CA VAL A 42 -2.72 -11.11 0.90
C VAL A 42 -3.35 -9.89 0.25
N ALA A 43 -4.01 -9.03 1.03
CA ALA A 43 -4.59 -7.77 0.56
C ALA A 43 -3.50 -6.83 0.02
N TYR A 44 -2.37 -6.75 0.72
CA TYR A 44 -1.19 -6.02 0.26
C TYR A 44 -0.71 -6.51 -1.11
N VAL A 45 -0.51 -7.82 -1.28
CA VAL A 45 -0.05 -8.40 -2.54
C VAL A 45 -1.02 -8.09 -3.68
N ARG A 46 -2.33 -8.27 -3.46
CA ARG A 46 -3.36 -7.95 -4.47
C ARG A 46 -3.33 -6.49 -4.89
N PHE A 47 -3.15 -5.58 -3.94
CA PHE A 47 -3.05 -4.14 -4.21
C PHE A 47 -1.75 -3.81 -4.96
N ALA A 48 -0.62 -4.36 -4.49
CA ALA A 48 0.69 -4.18 -5.09
C ALA A 48 0.74 -4.68 -6.53
N SER A 49 0.04 -5.77 -6.86
CA SER A 49 -0.02 -6.30 -8.23
C SER A 49 -0.60 -5.33 -9.25
N VAL A 50 -1.57 -4.50 -8.85
CA VAL A 50 -2.12 -3.46 -9.73
C VAL A 50 -1.23 -2.24 -9.73
N TYR A 51 -0.79 -1.81 -8.55
CA TYR A 51 -0.11 -0.53 -8.38
C TYR A 51 1.36 -0.54 -8.85
N ARG A 52 2.07 -1.67 -8.69
CA ARG A 52 3.47 -1.81 -9.14
C ARG A 52 3.60 -2.35 -10.56
N GLU A 53 2.49 -2.73 -11.20
CA GLU A 53 2.46 -3.29 -12.55
C GLU A 53 3.59 -4.31 -12.79
N PHE A 54 3.64 -5.37 -11.97
CA PHE A 54 4.66 -6.40 -12.13
C PHE A 54 4.64 -6.93 -13.56
N LYS A 55 5.78 -6.85 -14.23
CA LYS A 55 5.88 -7.14 -15.67
C LYS A 55 5.80 -8.64 -15.95
N ASP A 56 6.24 -9.44 -15.00
CA ASP A 56 6.23 -10.89 -15.10
C ASP A 56 6.04 -11.58 -13.73
N VAL A 57 5.88 -12.90 -13.79
CA VAL A 57 5.69 -13.76 -12.61
C VAL A 57 6.96 -13.81 -11.74
N VAL A 58 8.13 -13.52 -12.30
CA VAL A 58 9.40 -13.53 -11.56
C VAL A 58 9.43 -12.33 -10.61
N GLU A 59 9.15 -11.12 -11.10
CA GLU A 59 9.05 -9.90 -10.27
C GLU A 59 8.02 -10.07 -9.13
N PHE A 60 6.88 -10.70 -9.43
CA PHE A 60 5.86 -11.00 -8.43
C PHE A 60 6.37 -11.99 -7.36
N LYS A 61 7.05 -13.05 -7.78
CA LYS A 61 7.63 -14.05 -6.87
C LYS A 61 8.68 -13.43 -5.96
N GLU A 62 9.54 -12.58 -6.50
CA GLU A 62 10.56 -11.87 -5.71
C GLU A 62 9.93 -11.00 -4.62
N GLU A 63 8.84 -10.28 -4.93
CA GLU A 63 8.12 -9.48 -3.94
C GLU A 63 7.48 -10.36 -2.85
N LEU A 64 6.89 -11.50 -3.23
CA LEU A 64 6.37 -12.48 -2.27
C LEU A 64 7.46 -13.01 -1.35
N GLU A 65 8.63 -13.35 -1.88
CA GLU A 65 9.76 -13.82 -1.08
C GLU A 65 10.25 -12.75 -0.11
N ARG A 66 10.29 -11.48 -0.52
CA ARG A 66 10.60 -10.35 0.39
C ARG A 66 9.58 -10.24 1.51
N LEU A 67 8.30 -10.33 1.20
CA LEU A 67 7.20 -10.23 2.16
C LEU A 67 7.19 -11.39 3.20
N LEU A 68 7.68 -12.57 2.80
CA LEU A 68 7.83 -13.73 3.68
C LEU A 68 9.07 -13.62 4.59
N LYS A 69 10.10 -12.88 4.17
CA LYS A 69 11.33 -12.64 4.95
C LYS A 69 11.18 -11.51 5.97
N GLU A 70 10.28 -10.57 5.74
CA GLU A 70 9.93 -9.54 6.72
C GLU A 70 9.09 -10.14 7.86
N LYS A 71 9.70 -10.16 9.07
CA LYS A 71 9.04 -10.54 10.34
C LYS A 71 8.18 -9.41 10.87
#